data_AF-X0X827-F1
#
_entry.id   AF-X0X827-F1
#
_cell.length_a   1.000
_cell.length_b   1.000
_cell.length_c   1.000
_cell.angle_alpha   90.00
_cell.angle_beta   90.00
_cell.angle_gamma   90.00
#
_symmetry.space_group_name_H-M   'P 1'
#
loop_
_entity.id
_entity.type
_entity.pdbx_description
1 polymer ?
#
loop_
_entity_poly.entity_id
_entity_poly.type
_entity_poly.pdbx_seq_one_letter_code
_entity_poly.pdbx_strand_id
1 'polypeptide(L)'
;MKRYGVAVVLLGLGAIVSVSVSRADELSIYDVQFTTDPFGDSPYDGQTHDVVEGIVTGLWLEGGAPRVYLQAEGYSTWGGVVVKDLTYTGALATAVAIGDQVDLFEVYIEEGSRGNTTLLYEQDSAHFVNSSGNQVPQPIIVPVSEIPAPVEDSAGDWYVVDHDAERYEGMRIIVRDVTVTARSLGSHSDNYNLQTPGLDDCWAADYMNK
;
A
#
# COMPACT_ATOMS: atom_id res chain seq x y z
N MET A 1 -45.17 68.28 24.42
CA MET A 1 -45.10 66.88 23.95
C MET A 1 -44.39 66.81 22.60
N LYS A 2 -43.10 66.46 22.57
CA LYS A 2 -42.40 65.97 21.38
C LYS A 2 -41.39 64.91 21.86
N ARG A 3 -41.48 63.72 21.24
CA ARG A 3 -40.86 62.46 21.67
C ARG A 3 -39.43 62.37 21.14
N TYR A 4 -38.47 62.05 22.00
CA TYR A 4 -37.12 61.64 21.57
C TYR A 4 -37.17 60.14 21.26
N GLY A 5 -36.89 59.77 20.01
CA GLY A 5 -36.74 58.38 19.60
C GLY A 5 -35.34 57.88 19.95
N VAL A 6 -35.26 56.88 20.82
CA VAL A 6 -34.02 56.13 21.07
C VAL A 6 -33.90 55.07 19.98
N ALA A 7 -32.89 55.20 19.12
CA ALA A 7 -32.50 54.15 18.21
C ALA A 7 -31.59 53.17 18.95
N VAL A 8 -32.07 51.95 19.19
CA VAL A 8 -31.26 50.85 19.71
C VAL A 8 -30.54 50.20 18.53
N VAL A 9 -29.22 50.37 18.46
CA VAL A 9 -28.36 49.64 17.53
C VAL A 9 -27.99 48.31 18.19
N LEU A 10 -28.56 47.21 17.70
CA LEU A 10 -28.16 45.85 18.08
C LEU A 10 -26.93 45.45 17.26
N LEU A 11 -25.75 45.51 17.88
CA LEU A 11 -24.53 44.89 17.36
C LEU A 11 -24.62 43.38 17.58
N GLY A 12 -25.00 42.63 16.54
CA GLY A 12 -24.91 41.18 16.55
C GLY A 12 -23.44 40.75 16.42
N LEU A 13 -22.84 40.26 17.52
CA LEU A 13 -21.59 39.50 17.46
C LEU A 13 -21.90 38.14 16.81
N GLY A 14 -21.47 37.94 15.57
CA GLY A 14 -21.42 36.60 14.97
C GLY A 14 -20.32 35.78 15.63
N ALA A 15 -20.69 34.73 16.36
CA ALA A 15 -19.73 33.75 16.85
C ALA A 15 -19.18 32.95 15.66
N ILE A 16 -17.89 33.09 15.38
CA ILE A 16 -17.18 32.22 14.45
C ILE A 16 -16.96 30.90 15.20
N VAL A 17 -17.75 29.89 14.86
CA VAL A 17 -17.54 28.53 15.36
C VAL A 17 -16.41 27.94 14.51
N SER A 18 -15.21 27.88 15.07
CA SER A 18 -14.12 27.11 14.49
C SER A 18 -14.46 25.63 14.63
N VAL A 19 -14.84 24.99 13.53
CA VAL A 19 -14.94 23.53 13.46
C VAL A 19 -13.52 23.01 13.28
N SER A 20 -12.95 22.46 14.34
CA SER A 20 -11.73 21.64 14.21
C SER A 20 -12.15 20.35 13.53
N VAL A 21 -11.83 20.21 12.25
CA VAL A 21 -11.89 18.90 11.59
C VAL A 21 -10.78 18.07 12.23
N SER A 22 -11.15 17.02 12.97
CA SER A 22 -10.18 16.01 13.40
C SER A 22 -9.73 15.29 12.14
N ARG A 23 -8.51 15.57 11.70
CA ARG A 23 -7.86 14.82 10.64
C ARG A 23 -7.46 13.46 11.21
N ALA A 24 -7.59 12.39 10.42
CA ALA A 24 -7.01 11.09 10.78
C ALA A 24 -5.51 11.26 11.06
N ASP A 25 -4.96 10.41 11.92
CA ASP A 25 -3.52 10.44 12.19
C ASP A 25 -2.76 10.13 10.88
N GLU A 26 -1.74 10.93 10.59
CA GLU A 26 -0.86 10.69 9.43
C GLU A 26 0.06 9.50 9.73
N LEU A 27 -0.02 8.46 8.91
CA LEU A 27 0.83 7.28 8.98
C LEU A 27 1.82 7.26 7.81
N SER A 28 3.05 6.82 8.08
CA SER A 28 3.95 6.42 7.00
C SER A 28 3.58 5.03 6.47
N ILE A 29 4.08 4.67 5.28
CA ILE A 29 3.96 3.29 4.78
C ILE A 29 4.54 2.29 5.78
N TYR A 30 5.65 2.64 6.45
CA TYR A 30 6.26 1.77 7.46
C TYR A 30 5.35 1.57 8.67
N ASP A 31 4.66 2.61 9.14
CA ASP A 31 3.74 2.48 10.28
C ASP A 31 2.58 1.53 9.94
N VAL A 32 2.06 1.60 8.71
CA VAL A 32 0.99 0.70 8.26
C VAL A 32 1.49 -0.74 8.12
N GLN A 33 2.69 -0.93 7.57
CA GLN A 33 3.21 -2.25 7.19
C GLN A 33 3.89 -2.99 8.35
N PHE A 34 4.67 -2.29 9.18
CA PHE A 34 5.46 -2.93 10.21
C PHE A 34 4.56 -3.52 11.30
N THR A 35 4.74 -4.82 11.54
CA THR A 35 4.05 -5.50 12.62
C THR A 35 5.00 -6.38 13.44
N THR A 36 4.57 -6.65 14.67
CA THR A 36 5.14 -7.72 15.51
C THR A 36 4.15 -8.88 15.69
N ASP A 37 3.01 -8.82 15.00
CA ASP A 37 2.06 -9.92 14.98
C ASP A 37 2.70 -11.12 14.25
N PRO A 38 2.71 -12.33 14.84
CA PRO A 38 3.27 -13.51 14.20
C PRO A 38 2.53 -13.95 12.93
N PHE A 39 1.32 -13.43 12.67
CA PHE A 39 0.55 -13.69 11.46
C PHE A 39 0.76 -12.64 10.36
N GLY A 40 1.57 -11.62 10.61
CA GLY A 40 1.83 -10.59 9.60
C GLY A 40 0.85 -9.42 9.57
N ASP A 41 -0.23 -9.51 10.35
CA ASP A 41 -1.30 -8.52 10.35
C ASP A 41 -0.82 -7.11 10.74
N SER A 42 -1.16 -6.12 9.92
CA SER A 42 -0.97 -4.70 10.22
C SER A 42 -1.64 -4.32 11.54
N PRO A 43 -0.99 -3.48 12.39
CA PRO A 43 -1.63 -2.95 13.60
C PRO A 43 -2.82 -2.01 13.30
N TYR A 44 -3.02 -1.64 12.04
CA TYR A 44 -4.07 -0.75 11.57
C TYR A 44 -5.14 -1.46 10.73
N ASP A 45 -5.14 -2.79 10.67
CA ASP A 45 -6.20 -3.55 9.99
C ASP A 45 -7.59 -3.13 10.47
N GLY A 46 -8.51 -2.96 9.52
CA GLY A 46 -9.88 -2.56 9.78
C GLY A 46 -10.08 -1.07 10.05
N GLN A 47 -9.06 -0.23 9.86
CA GLN A 47 -9.10 1.20 10.15
C GLN A 47 -8.89 2.06 8.90
N THR A 48 -9.36 3.31 8.97
CA THR A 48 -9.16 4.32 7.93
C THR A 48 -8.16 5.37 8.44
N HIS A 49 -7.13 5.63 7.65
CA HIS A 49 -6.05 6.58 8.00
C HIS A 49 -5.57 7.36 6.77
N ASP A 50 -4.82 8.43 7.04
CA ASP A 50 -4.04 9.10 6.01
C ASP A 50 -2.68 8.40 5.89
N VAL A 51 -2.24 8.10 4.67
CA VAL A 51 -0.94 7.45 4.41
C VAL A 51 -0.11 8.33 3.49
N VAL A 52 1.05 8.77 3.97
CA VAL A 52 1.83 9.84 3.34
C VAL A 52 3.18 9.38 2.79
N GLU A 53 3.74 10.19 1.89
CA GLU A 53 5.10 10.11 1.37
C GLU A 53 5.45 8.86 0.54
N GLY A 54 4.46 8.21 -0.07
CA GLY A 54 4.69 7.06 -0.94
C GLY A 54 5.13 7.45 -2.36
N ILE A 55 6.21 6.86 -2.89
CA ILE A 55 6.59 7.02 -4.30
C ILE A 55 5.92 5.93 -5.14
N VAL A 56 5.22 6.31 -6.20
CA VAL A 56 4.63 5.37 -7.16
C VAL A 56 5.74 4.61 -7.90
N THR A 57 5.81 3.30 -7.67
CA THR A 57 6.80 2.40 -8.28
C THR A 57 6.24 1.52 -9.39
N GLY A 58 4.92 1.37 -9.44
CA GLY A 58 4.25 0.52 -10.42
C GLY A 58 2.77 0.81 -10.53
N LEU A 59 2.21 0.52 -11.71
CA LEU A 59 0.79 0.61 -12.02
C LEU A 59 0.33 -0.69 -12.67
N TRP A 60 -0.78 -1.23 -12.19
CA TRP A 60 -1.41 -2.43 -12.75
C TRP A 60 -2.87 -2.14 -13.04
N LEU A 61 -3.22 -2.03 -14.33
CA LEU A 61 -4.55 -1.59 -14.75
C LEU A 61 -5.43 -2.73 -15.29
N GLU A 62 -4.93 -3.96 -15.30
CA GLU A 62 -5.59 -5.12 -15.90
C GLU A 62 -6.11 -6.11 -14.84
N GLY A 63 -7.04 -7.00 -15.20
CA GLY A 63 -7.37 -8.17 -14.36
C GLY A 63 -8.15 -7.91 -13.06
N GLY A 64 -8.77 -6.73 -12.88
CA GLY A 64 -9.62 -6.42 -11.73
C GLY A 64 -9.61 -4.95 -11.36
N ALA A 65 -9.75 -4.65 -10.07
CA ALA A 65 -9.51 -3.32 -9.52
C ALA A 65 -8.07 -2.88 -9.83
N PRO A 66 -7.86 -1.67 -10.40
CA PRO A 66 -6.52 -1.16 -10.65
C PRO A 66 -5.68 -1.15 -9.37
N ARG A 67 -4.37 -1.37 -9.51
CA ARG A 67 -3.43 -1.33 -8.39
C ARG A 67 -2.34 -0.28 -8.63
N VAL A 68 -2.02 0.43 -7.56
CA VAL A 68 -0.90 1.37 -7.50
C VAL A 68 0.07 0.85 -6.45
N TYR A 69 1.33 0.70 -6.82
CA TYR A 69 2.38 0.26 -5.90
C TYR A 69 3.10 1.50 -5.40
N LEU A 70 3.16 1.65 -4.08
CA LEU A 70 3.86 2.74 -3.41
C LEU A 70 5.05 2.19 -2.66
N GLN A 71 6.17 2.91 -2.68
CA GLN A 71 7.33 2.61 -1.87
C GLN A 71 7.92 3.88 -1.26
N ALA A 72 8.14 3.88 0.05
CA ALA A 72 8.82 4.95 0.77
C ALA A 72 10.34 4.89 0.55
N GLU A 73 11.01 6.04 0.58
CA GLU A 73 12.47 6.11 0.53
C GLU A 73 13.11 5.71 1.85
N GLY A 74 14.35 5.21 1.80
CA GLY A 74 15.17 4.97 3.00
C GLY A 74 14.89 3.66 3.75
N TYR A 75 13.91 2.86 3.33
CA TYR A 75 13.57 1.59 3.95
C TYR A 75 14.16 0.40 3.22
N SER A 76 14.78 -0.52 3.97
CA SER A 76 15.24 -1.83 3.47
C SER A 76 14.20 -2.93 3.63
N THR A 77 13.16 -2.71 4.44
CA THR A 77 12.03 -3.61 4.70
C THR A 77 10.81 -2.77 5.10
N TRP A 78 9.60 -3.31 4.94
CA TRP A 78 8.32 -2.70 5.30
C TRP A 78 8.07 -1.33 4.66
N GLY A 79 8.76 -1.04 3.57
CA GLY A 79 8.71 0.25 2.90
C GLY A 79 7.80 0.28 1.69
N GLY A 80 7.10 -0.81 1.37
CA GLY A 80 6.24 -0.94 0.20
C GLY A 80 4.81 -1.24 0.61
N VAL A 81 3.85 -0.80 -0.20
CA VAL A 81 2.44 -1.16 -0.01
C VAL A 81 1.72 -1.15 -1.36
N VAL A 82 0.67 -1.97 -1.48
CA VAL A 82 -0.21 -1.99 -2.63
C VAL A 82 -1.52 -1.26 -2.31
N VAL A 83 -1.92 -0.36 -3.20
CA VAL A 83 -3.22 0.31 -3.15
C VAL A 83 -4.13 -0.35 -4.18
N LYS A 84 -5.30 -0.84 -3.75
CA LYS A 84 -6.39 -1.28 -4.64
C LYS A 84 -7.36 -0.11 -4.85
N ASP A 85 -7.50 0.31 -6.10
CA ASP A 85 -8.46 1.33 -6.49
C ASP A 85 -9.85 0.72 -6.69
N LEU A 86 -10.69 0.83 -5.66
CA LEU A 86 -12.05 0.30 -5.62
C LEU A 86 -13.09 1.28 -6.13
N THR A 87 -12.68 2.42 -6.70
CA THR A 87 -13.61 3.33 -7.38
C THR A 87 -14.13 2.73 -8.69
N TYR A 88 -13.49 1.66 -9.19
CA TYR A 88 -13.73 0.98 -10.48
C TYR A 88 -13.59 1.86 -11.73
N THR A 89 -13.40 3.18 -11.56
CA THR A 89 -13.06 4.12 -12.62
C THR A 89 -11.55 4.29 -12.78
N GLY A 90 -10.76 3.77 -11.83
CA GLY A 90 -9.31 3.99 -11.78
C GLY A 90 -8.97 5.42 -11.37
N ALA A 91 -9.76 6.03 -10.49
CA ALA A 91 -9.61 7.43 -10.09
C ALA A 91 -8.20 7.77 -9.60
N LEU A 92 -7.57 6.88 -8.82
CA LEU A 92 -6.19 7.04 -8.40
C LEU A 92 -5.24 6.62 -9.52
N ALA A 93 -5.44 5.41 -10.07
CA ALA A 93 -4.47 4.81 -11.00
C ALA A 93 -4.33 5.56 -12.33
N THR A 94 -5.31 6.39 -12.71
CA THR A 94 -5.26 7.27 -13.88
C THR A 94 -4.79 8.69 -13.58
N ALA A 95 -4.70 9.07 -12.30
CA ALA A 95 -4.30 10.40 -11.84
C ALA A 95 -2.82 10.49 -11.44
N VAL A 96 -2.14 9.36 -11.29
CA VAL A 96 -0.73 9.29 -10.87
C VAL A 96 0.15 8.60 -11.94
N ALA A 97 1.45 8.90 -11.91
CA ALA A 97 2.47 8.29 -12.76
C ALA A 97 3.61 7.72 -11.91
N ILE A 98 4.34 6.74 -12.48
CA ILE A 98 5.57 6.22 -11.85
C ILE A 98 6.55 7.37 -11.57
N GLY A 99 7.05 7.45 -10.35
CA GLY A 99 7.91 8.52 -9.85
C GLY A 99 7.15 9.69 -9.21
N ASP A 100 5.82 9.67 -9.17
CA ASP A 100 5.06 10.62 -8.34
C ASP A 100 5.22 10.27 -6.86
N GLN A 101 5.44 11.28 -6.03
CA GLN A 101 5.30 11.15 -4.57
C GLN A 101 3.89 11.57 -4.20
N VAL A 102 3.15 10.69 -3.53
CA VAL A 102 1.74 10.88 -3.25
C VAL A 102 1.44 10.71 -1.76
N ASP A 103 0.50 11.54 -1.29
CA ASP A 103 -0.21 11.32 -0.04
C ASP A 103 -1.62 10.84 -0.35
N LEU A 104 -2.08 9.87 0.43
CA LEU A 104 -3.41 9.31 0.38
C LEU A 104 -4.16 9.69 1.64
N PHE A 105 -5.44 10.04 1.48
CA PHE A 105 -6.29 10.48 2.57
C PHE A 105 -7.51 9.59 2.66
N GLU A 106 -7.93 9.29 3.88
CA GLU A 106 -9.12 8.46 4.16
C GLU A 106 -9.07 7.12 3.38
N VAL A 107 -7.95 6.41 3.44
CA VAL A 107 -7.80 5.06 2.85
C VAL A 107 -8.02 3.99 3.92
N TYR A 108 -8.80 2.97 3.59
CA TYR A 108 -9.06 1.85 4.49
C TYR A 108 -7.93 0.81 4.39
N ILE A 109 -7.48 0.31 5.53
CA ILE A 109 -6.41 -0.68 5.63
C ILE A 109 -7.04 -2.06 5.84
N GLU A 110 -6.72 -3.00 4.94
CA GLU A 110 -7.24 -4.37 4.96
C GLU A 110 -6.09 -5.37 4.95
N GLU A 111 -6.13 -6.34 5.86
CA GLU A 111 -5.42 -7.60 5.69
C GLU A 111 -6.16 -8.49 4.71
N GLY A 112 -5.56 -8.66 3.53
CA GLY A 112 -6.09 -9.54 2.51
C GLY A 112 -6.17 -10.97 3.02
N SER A 113 -7.12 -11.74 2.50
CA SER A 113 -7.30 -13.18 2.82
C SER A 113 -6.11 -14.08 2.44
N ARG A 114 -5.00 -13.50 2.00
CA ARG A 114 -3.76 -14.15 1.60
C ARG A 114 -2.54 -13.66 2.40
N GLY A 115 -2.75 -12.94 3.51
CA GLY A 115 -1.69 -12.40 4.38
C GLY A 115 -0.96 -11.24 3.69
N ASN A 116 -1.71 -10.19 3.34
CA ASN A 116 -1.14 -9.10 2.57
C ASN A 116 -1.83 -7.77 2.92
N THR A 117 -1.08 -6.84 3.52
CA THR A 117 -1.62 -5.53 3.93
C THR A 117 -1.88 -4.66 2.69
N THR A 118 -3.14 -4.31 2.45
CA THR A 118 -3.56 -3.52 1.30
C THR A 118 -4.24 -2.21 1.72
N LEU A 119 -3.95 -1.12 1.01
CA LEU A 119 -4.75 0.11 1.11
C LEU A 119 -5.91 0.07 0.11
N LEU A 120 -7.13 0.29 0.57
CA LEU A 120 -8.31 0.40 -0.28
C LEU A 120 -8.61 1.88 -0.53
N TYR A 121 -8.54 2.26 -1.80
CA TYR A 121 -8.90 3.60 -2.27
C TYR A 121 -10.35 3.58 -2.76
N GLU A 122 -11.24 4.22 -2.00
CA GLU A 122 -12.69 4.18 -2.19
C GLU A 122 -13.25 5.55 -2.61
N GLN A 123 -14.58 5.72 -2.62
CA GLN A 123 -15.22 6.96 -3.09
C GLN A 123 -14.91 8.19 -2.24
N ASP A 124 -14.74 7.99 -0.92
CA ASP A 124 -14.44 9.06 0.02
C ASP A 124 -12.92 9.31 0.16
N SER A 125 -12.09 8.42 -0.40
CA SER A 125 -10.64 8.58 -0.40
C SER A 125 -10.20 9.70 -1.34
N ALA A 126 -9.12 10.37 -0.97
CA ALA A 126 -8.49 11.41 -1.78
C ALA A 126 -6.99 11.18 -1.90
N HIS A 127 -6.36 11.90 -2.82
CA HIS A 127 -4.91 11.90 -2.98
C HIS A 127 -4.37 13.29 -3.29
N PHE A 128 -3.10 13.49 -3.00
CA PHE A 128 -2.35 14.68 -3.39
C PHE A 128 -0.98 14.27 -3.94
N VAL A 129 -0.64 14.76 -5.14
CA VAL A 129 0.68 14.55 -5.73
C VAL A 129 1.60 15.67 -5.25
N ASN A 130 2.50 15.34 -4.31
CA ASN A 130 3.45 16.28 -3.73
C ASN A 130 4.53 16.72 -4.73
N SER A 131 5.01 15.77 -5.52
CA SER A 131 6.05 15.97 -6.51
C SER A 131 5.99 14.89 -7.59
N SER A 132 6.54 15.18 -8.77
CA SER A 132 6.51 14.29 -9.93
C SER A 132 7.89 14.07 -10.52
N GLY A 133 8.10 12.90 -11.13
CA GLY A 133 9.35 12.55 -11.80
C GLY A 133 10.51 12.28 -10.85
N ASN A 134 10.21 11.89 -9.61
CA ASN A 134 11.22 11.49 -8.63
C ASN A 134 11.90 10.20 -9.06
N GLN A 135 13.11 9.98 -8.55
CA GLN A 135 13.78 8.71 -8.73
C GLN A 135 13.03 7.64 -7.93
N VAL A 136 12.59 6.57 -8.61
CA VAL A 136 12.01 5.43 -7.91
C VAL A 136 13.04 4.77 -6.97
N PRO A 137 12.65 4.33 -5.76
CA PRO A 137 13.54 3.61 -4.84
C PRO A 137 14.27 2.47 -5.55
N GLN A 138 15.59 2.36 -5.33
CA GLN A 138 16.38 1.31 -5.94
C GLN A 138 15.92 -0.06 -5.46
N PRO A 139 15.92 -1.09 -6.32
CA PRO A 139 15.52 -2.42 -5.88
C PRO A 139 16.48 -2.97 -4.82
N ILE A 140 15.93 -3.66 -3.83
CA ILE A 140 16.68 -4.30 -2.74
C ILE A 140 17.10 -5.70 -3.20
N ILE A 141 18.35 -6.07 -2.97
CA ILE A 141 18.82 -7.42 -3.28
C ILE A 141 18.43 -8.34 -2.12
N VAL A 142 17.62 -9.35 -2.40
CA VAL A 142 17.08 -10.28 -1.40
C VAL A 142 17.49 -11.72 -1.77
N PRO A 143 18.06 -12.50 -0.84
CA PRO A 143 18.35 -13.91 -1.07
C PRO A 143 17.07 -14.75 -1.04
N VAL A 144 17.09 -15.91 -1.70
CA VAL A 144 15.95 -16.85 -1.75
C VAL A 144 15.43 -17.24 -0.37
N SER A 145 16.34 -17.40 0.61
CA SER A 145 16.02 -17.78 1.98
C SER A 145 15.15 -16.76 2.74
N GLU A 146 15.05 -15.53 2.25
CA GLU A 146 14.23 -14.48 2.89
C GLU A 146 12.84 -14.32 2.26
N ILE A 147 12.56 -15.05 1.19
CA ILE A 147 11.26 -15.06 0.50
C ILE A 147 10.87 -16.51 0.21
N PRO A 148 10.80 -17.38 1.23
CA PRO A 148 10.59 -18.81 1.03
C PRO A 148 9.31 -19.10 0.24
N ALA A 149 9.36 -20.15 -0.58
CA ALA A 149 8.17 -20.63 -1.27
C ALA A 149 7.06 -21.00 -0.27
N PRO A 150 5.78 -20.75 -0.62
CA PRO A 150 4.67 -21.17 0.22
C PRO A 150 4.65 -22.70 0.35
N VAL A 151 4.14 -23.20 1.46
CA VAL A 151 3.91 -24.62 1.72
C VAL A 151 2.42 -24.93 1.64
N GLU A 152 2.11 -26.17 1.26
CA GLU A 152 0.75 -26.68 1.23
C GLU A 152 0.39 -27.27 2.61
N ASP A 153 -0.77 -26.90 3.14
CA ASP A 153 -1.31 -27.44 4.38
C ASP A 153 -2.03 -28.79 4.18
N SER A 154 -2.61 -29.35 5.24
CA SER A 154 -3.33 -30.63 5.15
C SER A 154 -4.65 -30.57 4.36
N ALA A 155 -5.20 -29.37 4.15
CA ALA A 155 -6.41 -29.13 3.39
C ALA A 155 -6.14 -28.85 1.89
N GLY A 156 -4.86 -28.65 1.51
CA GLY A 156 -4.45 -28.29 0.16
C GLY A 156 -4.33 -26.78 -0.06
N ASP A 157 -4.40 -26.00 1.00
CA ASP A 157 -4.26 -24.54 0.97
C ASP A 157 -2.77 -24.15 1.08
N TRP A 158 -2.38 -23.11 0.35
CA TRP A 158 -0.99 -22.65 0.27
C TRP A 158 -0.78 -21.41 1.15
N TYR A 159 0.26 -21.42 1.99
CA TYR A 159 0.58 -20.31 2.89
C TYR A 159 2.09 -20.17 3.10
N VAL A 160 2.56 -19.00 3.55
CA VAL A 160 3.94 -18.77 3.99
C VAL A 160 4.00 -19.01 5.49
N VAL A 161 4.90 -19.88 5.95
CA VAL A 161 4.86 -20.43 7.32
C VAL A 161 5.10 -19.37 8.41
N ASP A 162 6.03 -18.46 8.17
CA ASP A 162 6.51 -17.50 9.17
C ASP A 162 6.17 -16.04 8.82
N HIS A 163 5.46 -15.83 7.70
CA HIS A 163 5.12 -14.50 7.17
C HIS A 163 6.34 -13.57 6.97
N ASP A 164 7.57 -14.07 7.03
CA ASP A 164 8.79 -13.23 7.06
C ASP A 164 9.00 -12.47 5.74
N ALA A 165 8.47 -13.03 4.65
CA ALA A 165 8.53 -12.43 3.31
C ALA A 165 7.68 -11.16 3.16
N GLU A 166 6.67 -10.96 4.03
CA GLU A 166 5.76 -9.80 3.97
C GLU A 166 6.49 -8.47 4.17
N ARG A 167 7.64 -8.49 4.84
CA ARG A 167 8.50 -7.30 4.95
C ARG A 167 9.01 -6.76 3.62
N TYR A 168 8.81 -7.49 2.53
CA TYR A 168 9.11 -7.07 1.17
C TYR A 168 7.88 -6.86 0.29
N GLU A 169 6.66 -6.92 0.85
CA GLU A 169 5.43 -6.68 0.13
C GLU A 169 5.43 -5.28 -0.51
N GLY A 170 4.97 -5.21 -1.77
CA GLY A 170 4.93 -3.97 -2.54
C GLY A 170 6.30 -3.35 -2.86
N MET A 171 7.40 -3.92 -2.36
CA MET A 171 8.74 -3.40 -2.56
C MET A 171 9.34 -3.89 -3.88
N ARG A 172 10.17 -3.05 -4.50
CA ARG A 172 11.02 -3.46 -5.61
C ARG A 172 12.18 -4.29 -5.07
N ILE A 173 12.25 -5.55 -5.47
CA ILE A 173 13.32 -6.46 -5.10
C ILE A 173 14.05 -7.03 -6.32
N ILE A 174 15.27 -7.49 -6.12
CA ILE A 174 16.04 -8.31 -7.07
C ILE A 174 16.50 -9.57 -6.34
N VAL A 175 16.11 -10.72 -6.88
CA VAL A 175 16.65 -12.02 -6.48
C VAL A 175 17.74 -12.41 -7.48
N ARG A 176 18.94 -12.77 -7.00
CA ARG A 176 20.11 -13.10 -7.85
C ARG A 176 20.62 -14.50 -7.58
N ASP A 177 21.46 -14.98 -8.50
CA ASP A 177 22.16 -16.25 -8.40
C ASP A 177 21.22 -17.46 -8.22
N VAL A 178 20.08 -17.37 -8.91
CA VAL A 178 19.03 -18.40 -8.91
C VAL A 178 19.02 -19.21 -10.19
N THR A 179 18.60 -20.47 -10.06
CA THR A 179 18.21 -21.34 -11.16
C THR A 179 16.69 -21.43 -11.20
N VAL A 180 16.09 -21.26 -12.37
CA VAL A 180 14.67 -21.57 -12.58
C VAL A 180 14.52 -23.08 -12.68
N THR A 181 13.95 -23.72 -11.65
CA THR A 181 13.82 -25.18 -11.57
C THR A 181 12.45 -25.67 -12.03
N ALA A 182 11.42 -24.82 -11.96
CA ALA A 182 10.09 -25.09 -12.47
C ALA A 182 9.43 -23.82 -13.04
N ARG A 183 8.43 -24.01 -13.90
CA ARG A 183 7.61 -22.95 -14.52
C ARG A 183 6.15 -23.39 -14.51
N SER A 184 5.25 -22.43 -14.73
CA SER A 184 3.80 -22.67 -14.82
C SER A 184 3.20 -23.30 -13.55
N LEU A 185 3.61 -22.79 -12.39
CA LEU A 185 3.15 -23.28 -11.08
C LEU A 185 1.79 -22.68 -10.70
N GLY A 186 0.99 -23.43 -9.94
CA GLY A 186 -0.33 -22.96 -9.49
C GLY A 186 -1.30 -22.69 -10.65
N SER A 187 -2.11 -21.64 -10.54
CA SER A 187 -3.13 -21.31 -11.55
C SER A 187 -2.66 -20.45 -12.72
N HIS A 188 -1.38 -20.05 -12.76
CA HIS A 188 -0.87 -19.13 -13.79
C HIS A 188 0.48 -19.58 -14.38
N SER A 189 0.65 -19.39 -15.69
CA SER A 189 1.79 -19.91 -16.47
C SER A 189 3.13 -19.18 -16.23
N ASP A 190 3.04 -18.01 -15.64
CA ASP A 190 4.09 -17.03 -15.34
C ASP A 190 4.63 -17.13 -13.91
N ASN A 191 4.30 -18.21 -13.20
CA ASN A 191 4.90 -18.54 -11.92
C ASN A 191 6.14 -19.43 -12.10
N TYR A 192 7.19 -19.14 -11.34
CA TYR A 192 8.50 -19.78 -11.38
C TYR A 192 8.90 -20.30 -10.00
N ASN A 193 9.54 -21.48 -9.97
CA ASN A 193 10.34 -21.88 -8.81
C ASN A 193 11.77 -21.43 -9.06
N LEU A 194 12.30 -20.61 -8.17
CA LEU A 194 13.68 -20.15 -8.17
C LEU A 194 14.41 -20.84 -7.04
N GLN A 195 15.57 -21.40 -7.34
CA GLN A 195 16.40 -22.09 -6.35
C GLN A 195 17.80 -21.50 -6.35
N THR A 196 18.34 -21.24 -5.17
CA THR A 196 19.80 -21.11 -5.02
C THR A 196 20.40 -22.51 -4.87
N PRO A 197 21.36 -22.94 -5.71
CA PRO A 197 21.85 -24.32 -5.70
C PRO A 197 22.30 -24.79 -4.31
N GLY A 198 21.61 -25.81 -3.77
CA GLY A 198 21.91 -26.40 -2.46
C GLY A 198 21.30 -25.68 -1.25
N LEU A 199 20.41 -24.71 -1.48
CA LEU A 199 19.66 -23.96 -0.45
C LEU A 199 18.14 -24.06 -0.70
N ASP A 200 17.40 -23.10 -0.16
CA ASP A 200 15.95 -22.98 -0.21
C ASP A 200 15.43 -22.63 -1.61
N ASP A 201 14.12 -22.80 -1.78
CA ASP A 201 13.35 -22.45 -2.97
C ASP A 201 12.48 -21.21 -2.67
N CYS A 202 12.31 -20.31 -3.64
CA CYS A 202 11.30 -19.25 -3.62
C CYS A 202 10.41 -19.31 -4.84
N TRP A 203 9.15 -18.92 -4.65
CA TRP A 203 8.22 -18.71 -5.75
C TRP A 203 8.27 -17.25 -6.20
N ALA A 204 8.34 -17.04 -7.50
CA ALA A 204 8.27 -15.73 -8.10
C ALA A 204 7.25 -15.73 -9.24
N ALA A 205 6.63 -14.60 -9.48
CA ALA A 205 5.82 -14.36 -10.66
C ALA A 205 6.31 -13.10 -11.35
N ASP A 206 6.23 -13.06 -12.68
CA ASP A 206 6.68 -11.91 -13.47
C ASP A 206 5.53 -11.05 -14.00
N TYR A 207 4.35 -11.10 -13.36
CA TYR A 207 3.15 -10.35 -13.76
C TYR A 207 3.46 -8.89 -14.15
N MET A 208 4.37 -8.24 -13.42
CA MET A 208 4.72 -6.82 -13.58
C MET A 208 5.93 -6.55 -14.51
N ASN A 209 6.58 -7.58 -15.09
CA ASN A 209 7.66 -7.42 -16.07
C ASN A 209 7.08 -7.28 -17.49
N LYS A 210 6.53 -6.11 -17.83
CA LYS A 210 6.15 -5.76 -19.20
C LYS A 210 7.17 -4.82 -19.85
#